data_AF-A0A136KYX1-F1
#
_entry.id   AF-A0A136KYX1-F1
#
_cell.length_a   1.000
_cell.length_b   1.000
_cell.length_c   1.000
_cell.angle_alpha   90.00
_cell.angle_beta   90.00
_cell.angle_gamma   90.00
#
_symmetry.space_group_name_H-M   'P 1'
#
loop_
_entity.id
_entity.type
_entity.pdbx_description
1 polymer ?
#
loop_
_entity_poly.entity_id
_entity_poly.type
_entity_poly.pdbx_seq_one_letter_code
_entity_poly.pdbx_strand_id
1 'polypeptide(L)'
;MTKTQRFILYAFILAFGIVWINFSADSNKASTAIAPQEGFIAPDFNLSTLAGETFTLSSLKGQAIIINLWATWCPPCRAEMPAMQKII
;
A
#
# COMPACT_ATOMS: atom_id res chain seq x y z
N MET A 1 -9.77 -37.01 -27.98
CA MET A 1 -10.07 -35.86 -27.08
C MET A 1 -11.21 -35.05 -27.68
N THR A 2 -12.41 -35.15 -27.11
CA THR A 2 -13.64 -34.57 -27.68
C THR A 2 -13.75 -33.07 -27.37
N LYS A 3 -14.24 -32.30 -28.35
CA LYS A 3 -14.40 -30.83 -28.31
C LYS A 3 -15.15 -30.34 -27.05
N THR A 4 -16.04 -31.19 -26.53
CA THR A 4 -16.81 -30.99 -25.30
C THR A 4 -15.96 -30.90 -24.04
N GLN A 5 -14.88 -31.69 -23.91
CA GLN A 5 -14.02 -31.64 -22.71
C GLN A 5 -13.19 -30.35 -22.64
N ARG A 6 -12.75 -29.82 -23.80
CA ARG A 6 -12.05 -28.53 -23.86
C ARG A 6 -12.97 -27.38 -23.46
N PHE A 7 -14.24 -27.42 -23.89
CA PHE A 7 -15.23 -26.40 -23.53
C PHE A 7 -15.52 -26.38 -22.02
N ILE A 8 -15.66 -27.56 -21.40
CA ILE A 8 -15.88 -27.69 -19.95
C ILE A 8 -14.66 -27.16 -19.17
N LEU A 9 -13.43 -27.46 -19.60
CA LEU A 9 -12.21 -26.94 -18.97
C LEU A 9 -12.14 -25.40 -19.00
N TYR A 10 -12.45 -24.78 -20.14
CA TYR A 10 -12.44 -23.32 -20.23
C TYR A 10 -13.54 -22.68 -19.38
N ALA A 11 -14.73 -23.27 -19.33
CA ALA A 11 -15.82 -22.81 -18.48
C ALA A 11 -15.45 -22.89 -16.98
N PHE A 12 -14.78 -23.97 -16.55
CA PHE A 12 -14.29 -24.11 -15.19
C PHE A 12 -13.19 -23.09 -14.84
N ILE A 13 -12.23 -22.85 -15.73
CA ILE A 13 -11.16 -21.85 -15.52
C ILE A 13 -11.74 -20.44 -15.41
N LEU A 14 -12.70 -20.08 -16.29
CA LEU A 14 -13.37 -18.78 -16.22
C LEU A 14 -14.18 -18.62 -14.93
N ALA A 15 -14.94 -19.65 -14.53
CA ALA A 15 -15.70 -19.62 -13.29
C ALA A 15 -14.79 -19.49 -12.05
N PHE A 16 -13.69 -20.27 -11.99
CA PHE A 16 -12.72 -20.16 -10.91
C PHE A 16 -12.03 -18.80 -10.88
N GLY A 17 -11.67 -18.24 -12.04
CA GLY A 17 -11.07 -16.91 -12.15
C GLY A 17 -12.01 -15.80 -11.67
N ILE A 18 -13.28 -15.86 -12.03
CA ILE A 18 -14.30 -14.89 -11.57
C ILE A 18 -14.50 -15.02 -10.05
N VAL A 19 -14.59 -16.24 -9.51
CA VAL A 19 -14.71 -16.47 -8.06
C VAL A 19 -13.47 -15.95 -7.33
N TRP A 20 -12.26 -16.20 -7.86
CA TRP A 20 -11.01 -15.71 -7.28
C TRP A 20 -10.96 -14.18 -7.27
N ILE A 21 -11.36 -13.51 -8.36
CA ILE A 21 -11.39 -12.05 -8.43
C ILE A 21 -12.37 -11.47 -7.41
N ASN A 22 -13.58 -12.04 -7.28
CA ASN A 22 -14.55 -11.56 -6.30
C ASN A 22 -14.13 -11.84 -4.85
N PHE A 23 -13.42 -12.95 -4.59
CA PHE A 23 -12.89 -13.27 -3.26
C PHE A 23 -11.63 -12.45 -2.91
N SER A 24 -10.80 -12.13 -3.90
CA SER A 24 -9.54 -11.40 -3.72
C SER A 24 -9.69 -9.89 -3.81
N ALA A 25 -10.80 -9.39 -4.36
CA ALA A 25 -11.19 -8.00 -4.27
C ALA A 25 -11.63 -7.70 -2.82
N ASP A 26 -10.65 -7.44 -1.95
CA ASP A 26 -10.89 -6.90 -0.62
C ASP A 26 -11.66 -5.57 -0.78
N SER A 27 -12.93 -5.60 -0.39
CA SER A 27 -13.86 -4.48 -0.47
C SER A 27 -13.69 -3.53 0.72
N ASN A 28 -12.69 -3.73 1.58
CA ASN A 28 -12.39 -2.84 2.69
C ASN A 28 -11.24 -1.86 2.39
N LYS A 29 -11.66 -0.60 2.18
CA LYS A 29 -10.92 0.67 2.38
C LYS A 29 -10.09 1.20 1.20
N ALA A 30 -10.78 1.60 0.14
CA ALA A 30 -10.53 2.95 -0.38
C ALA A 30 -11.01 3.94 0.69
N SER A 31 -10.15 4.21 1.68
CA SER A 31 -10.45 5.14 2.76
C SER A 31 -10.77 6.49 2.13
N THR A 32 -11.90 7.11 2.49
CA THR A 32 -12.24 8.51 2.17
C THR A 32 -11.32 9.49 2.93
N ALA A 33 -10.08 9.08 3.24
CA ALA A 33 -9.04 9.94 3.73
C ALA A 33 -8.53 10.74 2.55
N ILE A 34 -8.81 12.04 2.56
CA ILE A 34 -8.30 13.00 1.58
C ILE A 34 -6.77 12.87 1.59
N ALA A 35 -6.20 12.40 0.48
CA ALA A 35 -4.76 12.32 0.34
C ALA A 35 -4.15 13.73 0.51
N PRO A 36 -2.93 13.85 1.07
CA PRO A 36 -2.23 15.13 1.13
C PRO A 36 -2.18 15.78 -0.26
N GLN A 37 -2.49 17.07 -0.33
CA GLN A 37 -2.52 17.83 -1.58
C GLN A 37 -1.36 18.82 -1.62
N GLU A 38 -0.80 19.03 -2.80
CA GLU A 38 0.24 20.03 -3.02
C GLU A 38 -0.24 21.43 -2.64
N GLY A 39 0.62 22.21 -1.99
CA GLY A 39 0.28 23.55 -1.50
C GLY A 39 -0.53 23.57 -0.20
N PHE A 40 -1.04 22.44 0.27
CA PHE A 40 -1.69 22.33 1.57
C PHE A 40 -0.72 21.86 2.66
N ILE A 41 -1.02 22.25 3.90
CA ILE A 41 -0.25 21.82 5.07
C ILE A 41 -0.40 20.31 5.23
N ALA A 42 0.72 19.60 5.40
CA ALA A 42 0.72 18.18 5.70
C ALA A 42 -0.09 17.90 6.99
N PRO A 43 -1.00 16.92 7.00
CA PRO A 43 -1.76 16.56 8.20
C PRO A 43 -0.83 16.21 9.37
N ASP A 44 -1.11 16.78 10.54
CA ASP A 44 -0.33 16.48 11.73
C ASP A 44 -0.66 15.06 12.23
N PHE A 45 0.34 14.39 12.80
CA PHE A 45 0.18 13.07 13.37
C PHE A 45 1.02 12.91 14.63
N ASN A 46 0.55 12.04 15.52
CA ASN A 46 1.25 11.62 16.72
C ASN A 46 1.50 10.12 16.64
N LEU A 47 2.77 9.71 16.70
CA LEU A 47 3.18 8.31 16.62
C LEU A 47 4.10 7.97 17.78
N SER A 48 4.07 6.71 18.21
CA SER A 48 5.08 6.20 19.13
C SER A 48 6.31 5.78 18.34
N THR A 49 7.48 6.24 18.77
CA THR A 49 8.76 5.82 18.20
C THR A 49 9.12 4.42 18.67
N LEU A 50 10.15 3.83 18.05
CA LEU A 50 10.70 2.54 18.49
C LEU A 50 11.30 2.59 19.91
N ALA A 51 11.63 3.79 20.40
CA ALA A 51 12.09 4.01 21.77
C ALA A 51 10.93 4.21 22.78
N GLY A 52 9.67 4.21 22.31
CA GLY A 52 8.49 4.42 23.14
C GLY A 52 8.13 5.90 23.39
N GLU A 53 8.86 6.82 22.78
CA GLU A 53 8.59 8.26 22.89
C GLU A 53 7.44 8.68 21.95
N THR A 54 6.75 9.76 22.29
CA THR A 54 5.75 10.36 21.40
C THR A 54 6.44 11.30 20.43
N PHE A 55 6.30 11.03 19.13
CA PHE A 55 6.75 11.90 18.04
C PHE A 55 5.56 12.59 17.38
N THR A 56 5.67 13.90 17.17
CA THR A 56 4.66 14.72 16.48
C THR A 56 5.26 15.37 15.26
N LEU A 57 4.58 15.30 14.10
CA LEU A 57 5.08 15.91 12.85
C LEU A 57 5.32 17.42 13.01
N SER A 58 4.44 18.12 13.74
CA SER A 58 4.58 19.56 13.98
C SER A 58 5.86 19.98 14.73
N SER A 59 6.57 19.05 15.37
CA SER A 59 7.88 19.30 16.00
C SER A 59 8.99 19.62 14.98
N LEU A 60 8.84 19.19 13.73
CA LEU A 60 9.81 19.42 12.64
C LEU A 60 9.47 20.63 11.76
N LYS A 61 8.52 21.48 12.18
CA LYS A 61 8.13 22.67 11.41
C LYS A 61 9.33 23.59 11.17
N GLY A 62 9.42 24.09 9.93
CA GLY A 62 10.52 24.95 9.48
C GLY A 62 11.69 24.21 8.84
N GLN A 63 11.68 22.88 8.83
CA GLN A 63 12.67 22.05 8.14
C GLN A 63 12.06 21.41 6.89
N ALA A 64 12.81 21.38 5.80
CA ALA A 64 12.46 20.58 4.64
C ALA A 64 12.71 19.11 4.97
N ILE A 65 11.66 18.30 4.99
CA ILE A 65 11.72 16.89 5.37
C ILE A 65 11.06 16.01 4.30
N ILE A 66 11.54 14.78 4.18
CA ILE A 66 10.95 13.73 3.35
C ILE A 66 10.36 12.68 4.29
N ILE A 67 9.07 12.37 4.10
CA ILE A 67 8.38 11.33 4.89
C ILE A 67 8.27 10.08 4.03
N ASN A 68 8.92 9.00 4.46
CA ASN A 68 8.90 7.71 3.77
C ASN A 68 7.97 6.73 4.51
N LEU A 69 6.87 6.33 3.88
CA LEU A 69 5.92 5.35 4.42
C LEU A 69 6.23 3.96 3.84
N TRP A 70 6.72 3.06 4.68
CA TRP A 70 7.07 1.70 4.26
C TRP A 70 6.80 0.67 5.37
N ALA A 71 6.83 -0.61 5.01
CA ALA A 71 6.67 -1.71 5.95
C ALA A 71 7.55 -2.91 5.56
N THR A 72 7.90 -3.73 6.56
CA THR A 72 8.75 -4.93 6.37
C THR A 72 8.11 -5.99 5.48
N TRP A 73 6.79 -6.04 5.46
CA TRP A 73 6.01 -6.96 4.63
C TRP A 73 5.70 -6.41 3.23
N CYS A 74 6.14 -5.19 2.89
CA CYS A 74 5.96 -4.60 1.55
C CYS A 74 7.20 -4.92 0.68
N PRO A 75 7.12 -5.89 -0.26
CA PRO A 75 8.26 -6.25 -1.09
C PRO A 75 8.78 -5.11 -2.00
N PRO A 76 7.94 -4.32 -2.70
CA PRO A 76 8.44 -3.23 -3.53
C PRO A 76 9.10 -2.13 -2.68
N CYS A 77 8.49 -1.74 -1.55
CA CYS A 77 9.06 -0.74 -0.65
C CYS A 77 10.46 -1.15 -0.15
N ARG A 78 10.64 -2.43 0.22
CA ARG A 78 11.94 -2.96 0.64
C ARG A 78 12.99 -2.90 -0.47
N ALA A 79 12.60 -3.09 -1.72
CA ALA A 79 13.51 -3.00 -2.86
C ALA A 79 14.00 -1.55 -3.10
N GLU A 80 13.20 -0.56 -2.72
CA GLU A 80 13.50 0.88 -2.88
C GLU A 80 14.40 1.44 -1.75
N MET A 81 14.36 0.84 -0.56
CA MET A 81 15.11 1.31 0.62
C MET A 81 16.62 1.54 0.39
N PRO A 82 17.38 0.67 -0.30
CA PRO A 82 18.82 0.88 -0.51
C PRO A 82 19.15 2.12 -1.32
N ALA A 83 18.24 2.60 -2.17
CA ALA A 83 18.41 3.85 -2.91
C ALA A 83 18.08 5.05 -2.01
N MET A 84 16.99 4.97 -1.24
CA MET A 84 16.59 6.03 -0.30
C MET A 84 17.66 6.31 0.76
N GLN A 85 18.29 5.25 1.30
CA GLN A 85 19.38 5.38 2.28
C GLN A 85 20.65 6.04 1.74
N LYS A 86 20.82 6.15 0.42
CA LYS A 86 21.98 6.83 -0.19
C LYS A 86 21.76 8.32 -0.40
N ILE A 87 20.50 8.76 -0.42
CA ILE A 87 20.09 10.13 -0.76
C ILE A 87 19.79 10.95 0.52
N ILE A 88 19.53 10.26 1.64
CA ILE A 88 19.34 10.83 2.97
C ILE A 88 20.66 10.83 3.75
#